data_AF-A0A3C0K944-F1
#
_entry.id   AF-A0A3C0K944-F1
#
_cell.length_a   1.000
_cell.length_b   1.000
_cell.length_c   1.000
_cell.angle_alpha   90.00
_cell.angle_beta   90.00
_cell.angle_gamma   90.00
#
_symmetry.space_group_name_H-M   'P 1'
#
loop_
_entity.id
_entity.type
_entity.pdbx_description
1 polymer ?
#
loop_
_entity_poly.entity_id
_entity_poly.type
_entity_poly.pdbx_seq_one_letter_code
_entity_poly.pdbx_strand_id
1 'polypeptide(L)'
;MRRLLQHLANIRRLGIKELWSLWRDPTMLFLIIYVFTVAVYTAGTAMPETLQQTPVAIVDEDDSALSARIFTAFYPPAFNTPARISQADVDPMLDAGHYTLVLVIPPHFQRDVLAGRQPTVQLNVDATRMSQAFTGSG
;
A
#
# COMPACT_ATOMS: atom_id res chain seq x y z
N MET A 1 15.60 -15.12 -49.41
CA MET A 1 16.81 -14.50 -48.81
C MET A 1 16.98 -13.00 -49.12
N ARG A 2 17.08 -12.56 -50.39
CA ARG A 2 17.39 -11.16 -50.75
C ARG A 2 16.39 -10.10 -50.27
N ARG A 3 15.08 -10.39 -50.27
CA ARG A 3 14.05 -9.47 -49.76
C ARG A 3 14.18 -9.23 -48.25
N LEU A 4 14.48 -10.27 -47.47
CA LEU A 4 14.67 -10.15 -46.02
C LEU A 4 15.86 -9.22 -45.70
N LEU A 5 16.98 -9.38 -46.41
CA LEU A 5 18.16 -8.52 -46.26
C LEU A 5 17.88 -7.06 -46.63
N GLN A 6 17.06 -6.81 -47.66
CA GLN A 6 16.62 -5.46 -48.02
C GLN A 6 15.69 -4.86 -46.95
N HIS A 7 14.76 -5.64 -46.39
CA HIS A 7 13.91 -5.19 -45.29
C HIS A 7 14.72 -4.82 -44.05
N LEU A 8 15.69 -5.65 -43.63
CA LEU A 8 16.57 -5.32 -42.50
C LEU A 8 17.41 -4.07 -42.77
N ALA A 9 17.93 -3.91 -44.00
CA ALA A 9 18.70 -2.72 -44.37
C ALA A 9 17.85 -1.44 -44.32
N ASN A 10 16.59 -1.52 -44.77
CA ASN A 10 15.64 -0.41 -44.73
C ASN A 10 15.24 -0.07 -43.29
N ILE A 11 14.94 -1.08 -42.46
CA ILE A 11 14.63 -0.89 -41.04
C ILE A 11 15.81 -0.24 -40.32
N ARG A 12 17.05 -0.69 -40.57
CA ARG A 12 18.25 -0.08 -39.99
C ARG A 12 18.40 1.38 -40.43
N ARG A 13 18.23 1.66 -41.72
CA ARG A 13 18.38 3.01 -42.27
C ARG A 13 17.32 3.96 -41.72
N LEU A 14 16.08 3.48 -41.60
CA LEU A 14 14.99 4.24 -41.00
C LEU A 14 15.22 4.44 -39.50
N GLY A 15 15.59 3.39 -38.78
CA GLY A 15 15.91 3.46 -37.35
C GLY A 15 17.02 4.46 -37.04
N ILE A 16 18.10 4.47 -37.81
CA ILE A 16 19.18 5.46 -37.66
C ILE A 16 18.66 6.88 -37.92
N LYS A 17 17.81 7.07 -38.94
CA LYS A 17 17.20 8.39 -39.23
C LYS A 17 16.35 8.87 -38.07
N GLU A 18 15.47 8.03 -37.54
CA GLU A 18 14.57 8.41 -36.45
C GLU A 18 15.35 8.68 -35.16
N LEU A 19 16.42 7.94 -34.88
CA LEU A 19 17.28 8.19 -33.72
C LEU A 19 18.04 9.53 -33.84
N TRP A 20 18.46 9.88 -35.06
CA TRP A 20 19.04 11.19 -35.35
C TRP A 20 18.03 12.33 -35.22
N SER A 21 16.77 12.09 -35.60
CA SER A 21 15.67 13.03 -35.42
C SER A 21 15.40 13.27 -33.94
N LEU A 22 15.34 12.19 -33.14
CA LEU A 22 15.17 12.26 -31.69
C LEU A 22 16.32 13.03 -31.02
N TRP A 23 17.57 12.76 -31.43
CA TRP A 23 18.75 13.40 -30.84
C TRP A 23 18.80 14.91 -31.11
N ARG A 24 18.08 15.39 -32.13
CA ARG A 24 18.02 16.80 -32.50
C ARG A 24 16.79 17.51 -31.92
N ASP A 25 15.90 16.80 -31.23
CA ASP A 25 14.77 17.38 -30.50
C ASP A 25 15.12 17.53 -29.01
N PRO A 26 15.50 18.74 -28.55
CA PRO A 26 15.93 18.97 -27.17
C PRO A 26 14.80 18.77 -26.16
N THR A 27 13.54 18.99 -26.55
CA THR A 27 12.38 18.83 -25.65
C THR A 27 12.15 17.35 -25.36
N MET A 28 12.19 16.52 -26.41
CA MET A 28 12.07 15.07 -26.28
C MET A 28 13.22 14.47 -25.47
N LEU A 29 14.46 14.92 -25.70
CA LEU A 29 15.61 14.47 -24.91
C LEU A 29 15.47 14.85 -23.43
N PHE A 30 15.05 16.09 -23.13
CA PHE A 30 14.79 16.52 -21.75
C PHE A 30 13.73 15.64 -21.09
N LEU A 31 12.62 15.38 -21.78
CA LEU A 31 11.55 14.53 -21.27
C LEU A 31 12.04 13.09 -21.01
N ILE A 32 12.81 12.51 -21.92
CA ILE A 32 13.42 11.18 -21.73
C ILE A 32 14.30 11.16 -20.48
N ILE A 33 15.22 12.12 -20.35
CA ILE A 33 16.11 12.19 -19.18
C ILE A 33 15.28 12.38 -17.91
N TYR A 34 14.28 13.27 -17.92
CA TYR A 34 13.41 13.49 -16.78
C TYR A 34 12.65 12.22 -16.39
N VAL A 35 11.98 11.56 -17.33
CA VAL A 35 11.17 10.36 -17.05
C VAL A 35 12.05 9.20 -16.57
N PHE A 36 13.14 8.90 -17.28
CA PHE A 36 13.98 7.75 -16.95
C PHE A 36 14.98 8.00 -15.82
N THR A 37 15.17 9.25 -15.40
CA THR A 37 16.05 9.59 -14.29
C THR A 37 15.23 10.14 -13.13
N VAL A 38 14.69 11.35 -13.26
CA VAL A 38 14.02 12.04 -12.16
C VAL A 38 12.73 11.32 -11.78
N ALA A 39 11.85 11.00 -12.72
CA ALA A 39 10.56 10.37 -12.40
C ALA A 39 10.76 8.96 -11.84
N VAL A 40 11.65 8.14 -12.43
CA VAL A 40 12.00 6.80 -11.91
C VAL A 40 12.71 6.90 -10.55
N TYR A 41 13.65 7.82 -10.38
CA TYR A 41 14.31 8.06 -9.09
C TYR A 41 13.26 8.46 -8.06
N THR A 42 12.44 9.47 -8.35
CA THR A 42 11.37 9.90 -7.44
C THR A 42 10.36 8.80 -7.18
N ALA A 43 10.02 7.94 -8.14
CA ALA A 43 9.08 6.83 -7.91
C ALA A 43 9.72 5.65 -7.14
N GLY A 44 11.04 5.49 -7.23
CA GLY A 44 11.79 4.46 -6.49
C GLY A 44 12.25 4.93 -5.10
N THR A 45 12.48 6.23 -4.92
CA THR A 45 12.87 6.86 -3.64
C THR A 45 11.70 7.47 -2.90
N ALA A 46 10.61 7.83 -3.57
CA ALA A 46 9.30 7.83 -2.94
C ALA A 46 9.06 6.36 -2.62
N MET A 47 9.48 5.98 -1.42
CA MET A 47 9.21 4.67 -0.87
C MET A 47 7.75 4.34 -1.20
N PRO A 48 7.43 3.12 -1.66
CA PRO A 48 6.10 2.61 -1.35
C PRO A 48 5.97 2.86 0.15
N GLU A 49 4.90 3.52 0.61
CA GLU A 49 4.64 3.67 2.03
C GLU A 49 4.51 2.25 2.62
N THR A 50 5.63 1.56 2.82
CA THR A 50 5.75 0.43 3.73
C THR A 50 5.14 0.97 5.00
N LEU A 51 4.13 0.26 5.51
CA LEU A 51 3.41 0.51 6.76
C LEU A 51 4.40 0.70 7.92
N GLN A 52 5.10 1.83 7.93
CA GLN A 52 6.02 2.24 8.97
C GLN A 52 5.21 3.22 9.77
N GLN A 53 4.85 2.80 10.98
CA GLN A 53 4.11 3.60 11.94
C GLN A 53 2.64 3.86 11.57
N THR A 54 1.97 2.93 10.87
CA THR A 54 0.52 3.05 10.67
C THR A 54 -0.16 3.07 12.04
N PRO A 55 -0.84 4.17 12.43
CA PRO A 55 -1.52 4.24 13.70
C PRO A 55 -2.73 3.31 13.65
N VAL A 56 -2.69 2.27 14.49
CA VAL A 56 -3.76 1.28 14.65
C VAL A 56 -4.45 1.52 15.99
N ALA A 57 -5.78 1.45 16.00
CA ALA A 57 -6.54 1.39 17.23
C ALA A 57 -7.35 0.09 17.30
N ILE A 58 -7.67 -0.33 18.52
CA ILE A 58 -8.45 -1.53 18.77
C ILE A 58 -9.59 -1.19 19.73
N VAL A 59 -10.80 -1.56 19.34
CA VAL A 59 -11.99 -1.58 20.20
C VAL A 59 -12.11 -3.00 20.74
N ASP A 60 -12.02 -3.13 22.05
CA ASP A 60 -12.06 -4.43 22.75
C ASP A 60 -13.32 -4.49 23.62
N GLU A 61 -14.39 -5.10 23.11
CA GLU A 61 -15.64 -5.29 23.86
C GLU A 61 -15.68 -6.62 24.65
N ASP A 62 -14.65 -7.47 24.51
CA ASP A 62 -14.54 -8.76 25.20
C ASP A 62 -13.71 -8.67 26.50
N ASP A 63 -12.71 -7.77 26.52
CA ASP A 63 -11.73 -7.55 27.60
C ASP A 63 -11.20 -8.86 28.21
N SER A 64 -10.80 -9.78 27.33
CA SER A 64 -10.40 -11.14 27.68
C SER A 64 -8.90 -11.39 27.49
N ALA A 65 -8.42 -12.51 28.02
CA ALA A 65 -7.03 -12.90 27.82
C ALA A 65 -6.70 -13.15 26.34
N LEU A 66 -7.69 -13.59 25.54
CA LEU A 66 -7.52 -13.78 24.11
C LEU A 66 -7.43 -12.46 23.34
N SER A 67 -8.28 -11.48 23.64
CA SER A 67 -8.22 -10.15 23.02
C SER A 67 -6.92 -9.41 23.39
N ALA A 68 -6.48 -9.52 24.65
CA ALA A 68 -5.19 -8.98 25.09
C ALA A 68 -3.99 -9.59 24.35
N ARG A 69 -4.04 -10.89 24.00
CA ARG A 69 -3.00 -11.53 23.18
C ARG A 69 -3.00 -11.01 21.74
N ILE A 70 -4.16 -10.79 21.15
CA ILE A 70 -4.28 -10.17 19.82
C ILE A 70 -3.64 -8.77 19.83
N PHE A 71 -3.87 -8.01 20.91
CA PHE A 71 -3.23 -6.71 21.14
C PHE A 71 -1.70 -6.78 21.04
N THR A 72 -1.09 -7.79 21.67
CA THR A 72 0.37 -7.97 21.67
C THR A 72 0.93 -8.46 20.33
N ALA A 73 0.07 -8.91 19.40
CA ALA A 73 0.50 -9.31 18.06
C ALA A 73 0.81 -8.12 17.14
N PHE A 74 0.32 -6.92 17.48
CA PHE A 74 0.64 -5.67 16.79
C PHE A 74 1.88 -5.02 17.43
N TYR A 75 3.08 -5.37 16.94
CA TYR A 75 4.34 -4.85 17.45
C TYR A 75 5.23 -4.25 16.35
N PRO A 76 6.18 -3.36 16.71
CA PRO A 76 7.13 -2.76 15.77
C PRO A 76 8.00 -3.83 15.08
N PRO A 77 8.44 -3.63 13.83
CA PRO A 77 8.38 -2.38 13.05
C PRO A 77 7.11 -2.20 12.20
N ALA A 78 6.24 -3.21 12.14
CA ALA A 78 5.07 -3.21 11.24
C ALA A 78 3.91 -2.36 11.75
N PHE A 79 3.73 -2.26 13.06
CA PHE A 79 2.64 -1.50 13.68
C PHE A 79 3.17 -0.71 14.89
N ASN A 80 2.62 0.48 15.11
CA ASN A 80 2.78 1.16 16.38
C ASN A 80 1.99 0.42 17.47
N THR A 81 2.36 0.63 18.74
CA THR A 81 1.57 0.12 19.88
C THR A 81 0.12 0.59 19.72
N PRO A 82 -0.87 -0.32 19.61
CA PRO A 82 -2.25 0.07 19.38
C PRO A 82 -2.79 0.84 20.58
N ALA A 83 -3.65 1.82 20.32
CA ALA A 83 -4.44 2.47 21.37
C ALA A 83 -5.76 1.74 21.56
N ARG A 84 -6.22 1.62 22.82
CA ARG A 84 -7.60 1.22 23.11
C ARG A 84 -8.51 2.43 22.92
N ILE A 85 -9.52 2.31 22.07
CA ILE A 85 -10.55 3.34 21.86
C ILE A 85 -11.94 2.75 22.05
N SER A 86 -12.94 3.61 22.28
CA SER A 86 -14.34 3.15 22.35
C SER A 86 -14.96 3.01 20.96
N GLN A 87 -16.03 2.22 20.84
CA GLN A 87 -16.81 2.08 19.60
C GLN A 87 -17.29 3.45 19.07
N ALA A 88 -17.64 4.38 19.96
CA ALA A 88 -18.13 5.71 19.59
C ALA A 88 -17.04 6.62 19.00
N ASP A 89 -15.77 6.33 19.30
CA ASP A 89 -14.63 7.12 18.83
C ASP A 89 -14.08 6.62 17.49
N VAL A 90 -14.61 5.50 16.95
CA VAL A 90 -14.11 4.88 15.71
C VAL A 90 -14.25 5.84 14.54
N ASP A 91 -15.47 6.28 14.23
CA ASP A 91 -15.73 7.13 13.06
C ASP A 91 -15.06 8.51 13.19
N PRO A 92 -15.17 9.24 14.33
CA PRO A 92 -14.52 10.55 14.47
C PRO A 92 -12.99 10.49 14.35
N MET A 93 -12.36 9.41 14.87
CA MET A 93 -10.90 9.30 14.85
C MET A 93 -10.36 8.81 13.50
N LEU A 94 -11.15 8.01 12.76
CA LEU A 94 -10.86 7.67 11.37
C LEU A 94 -11.00 8.90 10.48
N ASP A 95 -12.11 9.64 10.58
CA ASP A 95 -12.36 10.86 9.78
C ASP A 95 -11.32 11.96 10.06
N ALA A 96 -10.83 12.05 11.30
CA ALA A 96 -9.76 12.98 11.67
C ALA A 96 -8.35 12.53 11.21
N GLY A 97 -8.21 11.31 10.68
CA GLY A 97 -6.94 10.74 10.24
C GLY A 97 -5.99 10.40 11.40
N HIS A 98 -6.49 10.24 12.62
CA HIS A 98 -5.69 9.85 13.79
C HIS A 98 -5.29 8.37 13.74
N TYR A 99 -6.14 7.53 13.15
CA TYR A 99 -5.89 6.12 12.90
C TYR A 99 -6.19 5.78 11.45
N THR A 100 -5.43 4.87 10.85
CA THR A 100 -5.69 4.37 9.49
C THR A 100 -6.44 3.03 9.52
N LEU A 101 -6.32 2.32 10.63
CA LEU A 101 -6.84 0.97 10.85
C LEU A 101 -7.48 0.91 12.25
N VAL A 102 -8.72 0.43 12.31
CA VAL A 102 -9.41 0.16 13.58
C VAL A 102 -9.96 -1.26 13.59
N LEU A 103 -9.51 -2.08 14.55
CA LEU A 103 -9.99 -3.45 14.75
C LEU A 103 -11.06 -3.47 15.84
N VAL A 104 -12.22 -4.05 15.58
CA VAL A 104 -13.31 -4.19 16.56
C VAL A 104 -13.49 -5.66 16.92
N ILE A 105 -13.21 -5.98 18.19
CA ILE A 105 -13.39 -7.31 18.77
C ILE A 105 -14.75 -7.33 19.49
N PRO A 106 -15.70 -8.19 19.05
CA PRO A 106 -17.05 -8.22 19.60
C PRO A 106 -17.09 -8.80 21.02
N PRO A 107 -18.16 -8.54 21.79
CA PRO A 107 -18.33 -9.15 23.10
C PRO A 107 -18.40 -10.68 22.99
N HIS A 108 -17.90 -11.38 24.01
CA HIS A 108 -17.86 -12.84 24.09
C HIS A 108 -16.95 -13.54 23.07
N PHE A 109 -16.04 -12.81 22.42
CA PHE A 109 -15.11 -13.34 21.44
C PHE A 109 -14.35 -14.57 21.94
N GLN A 110 -13.71 -14.51 23.11
CA GLN A 110 -13.00 -15.65 23.68
C GLN A 110 -13.92 -16.85 23.94
N ARG A 111 -15.13 -16.59 24.47
CA ARG A 111 -16.11 -17.65 24.75
C ARG A 111 -16.50 -18.37 23.46
N ASP A 112 -16.73 -17.62 22.39
CA ASP A 112 -17.19 -18.17 21.12
C ASP A 112 -16.07 -18.91 20.38
N VAL A 113 -14.84 -18.41 20.40
CA VAL A 113 -13.65 -19.14 19.90
C VAL A 113 -13.47 -20.46 20.66
N LEU A 114 -13.53 -20.45 22.00
CA LEU A 114 -13.39 -21.66 22.81
C LEU A 114 -14.55 -22.65 22.64
N ALA A 115 -15.74 -22.16 22.30
CA ALA A 115 -16.89 -22.98 21.96
C ALA A 115 -16.84 -23.56 20.53
N GLY A 116 -15.74 -23.35 19.79
CA GLY A 116 -15.59 -23.78 18.40
C GLY A 116 -16.44 -22.99 17.42
N ARG A 117 -16.99 -21.84 17.83
CA ARG A 117 -17.67 -20.89 16.94
C ARG A 117 -16.64 -20.02 16.23
N GLN A 118 -17.04 -19.39 15.13
CA GLN A 118 -16.22 -18.48 14.34
C GLN A 118 -16.77 -17.04 14.48
N PRO A 119 -16.48 -16.34 15.58
CA PRO A 119 -16.92 -14.96 15.75
C PRO A 119 -16.24 -14.05 14.71
N THR A 120 -17.02 -13.14 14.13
CA THR A 120 -16.53 -12.19 13.12
C THR A 120 -15.89 -10.99 13.79
N VAL A 121 -14.65 -10.67 13.42
CA VAL A 121 -13.94 -9.45 13.83
C VAL A 121 -14.06 -8.43 12.69
N GLN A 122 -14.35 -7.17 13.01
CA GLN A 122 -14.48 -6.12 12.00
C GLN A 122 -13.19 -5.30 11.91
N LEU A 123 -12.71 -5.06 10.70
CA LEU A 123 -11.58 -4.19 10.43
C LEU A 123 -12.06 -2.99 9.61
N ASN A 124 -11.99 -1.80 10.21
CA ASN A 124 -12.28 -0.54 9.54
C ASN A 124 -10.97 0.06 9.01
N VAL A 125 -10.95 0.46 7.74
CA VAL A 125 -9.76 0.98 7.06
C VAL A 125 -10.13 2.31 6.41
N ASP A 126 -9.37 3.36 6.72
CA ASP A 126 -9.48 4.62 5.97
C ASP A 126 -8.83 4.46 4.58
N ALA A 127 -9.68 4.39 3.56
CA ALA A 127 -9.32 4.16 2.17
C ALA A 127 -8.80 5.42 1.45
N THR A 128 -8.75 6.60 2.10
CA THR A 128 -8.13 7.78 1.48
C THR A 128 -6.61 7.64 1.32
N ARG A 129 -5.98 6.66 1.98
CA ARG A 129 -4.60 6.20 1.75
C ARG A 129 -4.56 4.85 1.04
N MET A 130 -4.95 4.86 -0.24
CA MET A 130 -5.08 3.69 -1.13
C MET A 130 -3.85 2.75 -1.18
N SER A 131 -2.64 3.23 -0.90
CA SER A 131 -1.42 2.40 -0.90
C SER A 131 -1.39 1.36 0.23
N GLN A 132 -2.07 1.60 1.35
CA GLN A 132 -1.98 0.75 2.55
C GLN A 132 -3.18 -0.18 2.74
N ALA A 133 -4.34 0.18 2.18
CA ALA A 133 -5.54 -0.66 2.20
C ALA A 133 -5.35 -1.98 1.42
N PHE A 134 -4.53 -1.99 0.36
CA PHE A 134 -4.33 -3.17 -0.48
C PHE A 134 -3.39 -4.23 0.15
N THR A 135 -2.50 -3.83 1.06
CA THR A 135 -1.57 -4.75 1.72
C THR A 135 -2.17 -5.39 2.97
N GLY A 136 -3.18 -4.77 3.59
CA GLY A 136 -3.82 -5.28 4.82
C GLY A 136 -5.01 -6.21 4.62
N SER A 137 -5.51 -6.36 3.40
CA SER A 137 -6.68 -7.21 3.07
C SER A 137 -6.33 -8.55 2.41
N GLY A 138 -5.04 -8.92 2.40
CA GLY A 138 -4.52 -10.15 1.81
C GLY A 138 -4.29 -11.25 2.83
#